data_AF-I3R9D4-F1
#
_entry.id   AF-I3R9D4-F1
#
_cell.length_a   1.000
_cell.length_b   1.000
_cell.length_c   1.000
_cell.angle_alpha   90.00
_cell.angle_beta   90.00
_cell.angle_gamma   90.00
#
_symmetry.space_group_name_H-M   'P 1'
#
loop_
_entity.id
_entity.type
_entity.pdbx_description
1 polymer ?
#
loop_
_entity_poly.entity_id
_entity_poly.type
_entity_poly.pdbx_seq_one_letter_code
_entity_poly.pdbx_strand_id
1 'polypeptide(L)'
;MTNDTNTTYDGDVTLNGSEQPPVELRDPADVFISTESITGDLTVQNAEYVFTHTPVSSAQTVSDAETEISGTLEDGYVQSVDGDVLLTDAEDVFIATDAVDGAVSAPGAENVYSDDVPLAADADAYDVSTFGWEQSGTTTDPETGVYAVGMTHDIEAKKVRRDIELYLVGHGHDVCVDGKGATITVHFVGYDNTVHVGPYLASTVETDTGFDNEVDAKPYPAEDLIEMSRREAYSNAGFGRRKVTFQVPNEGDDWCPNCGEAAEAIIERHQMEAFFLFGYPIWTYDRSTNPARECEHCSPNAIHAELSERERRTIFD
;
A
#
# COMPACT_ATOMS: atom_id res chain seq x y z
N MET A 1 -42.51 -24.35 13.50
CA MET A 1 -41.95 -23.70 14.70
C MET A 1 -40.47 -23.83 14.52
N THR A 2 -39.91 -22.92 13.73
CA THR A 2 -38.48 -22.63 13.71
C THR A 2 -38.15 -22.01 15.07
N ASN A 3 -37.03 -22.42 15.65
CA ASN A 3 -36.59 -21.93 16.96
C ASN A 3 -35.66 -20.75 16.66
N ASP A 4 -36.26 -19.60 16.40
CA ASP A 4 -35.52 -18.36 16.19
C ASP A 4 -34.68 -18.11 17.45
N THR A 5 -33.36 -18.06 17.29
CA THR A 5 -32.41 -17.93 18.40
C THR A 5 -31.96 -16.48 18.46
N ASN A 6 -32.46 -15.74 19.47
CA ASN A 6 -32.06 -14.37 19.71
C ASN A 6 -30.97 -14.32 20.79
N THR A 7 -29.82 -13.75 20.46
CA THR A 7 -28.68 -13.61 21.35
C THR A 7 -28.27 -12.16 21.48
N THR A 8 -28.00 -11.70 22.71
CA THR A 8 -27.60 -10.32 22.99
C THR A 8 -26.14 -10.26 23.44
N TYR A 9 -25.34 -9.38 22.84
CA TYR A 9 -23.92 -9.16 23.14
C TYR A 9 -23.62 -7.69 23.48
N ASP A 10 -22.42 -7.46 24.01
CA ASP A 10 -21.85 -6.15 24.35
C ASP A 10 -20.39 -6.17 23.88
N GLY A 11 -20.03 -5.26 22.97
CA GLY A 11 -18.75 -5.24 22.27
C GLY A 11 -18.75 -6.02 20.94
N ASP A 12 -17.57 -6.45 20.52
CA ASP A 12 -17.35 -7.11 19.23
C ASP A 12 -18.00 -8.50 19.11
N VAL A 13 -18.45 -8.83 17.90
CA VAL A 13 -19.00 -10.14 17.54
C VAL A 13 -18.24 -10.72 16.37
N THR A 14 -17.93 -12.01 16.43
CA THR A 14 -17.36 -12.76 15.30
C THR A 14 -18.31 -13.86 14.86
N LEU A 15 -18.66 -13.89 13.57
CA LEU A 15 -19.37 -14.99 12.93
C LEU A 15 -18.35 -15.98 12.35
N ASN A 16 -18.37 -17.20 12.86
CA ASN A 16 -17.40 -18.25 12.52
C ASN A 16 -18.04 -19.57 12.06
N GLY A 17 -19.35 -19.53 11.80
CA GLY A 17 -20.13 -20.67 11.31
C GLY A 17 -20.76 -21.50 12.43
N SER A 18 -20.76 -20.99 13.66
CA SER A 18 -21.44 -21.63 14.78
C SER A 18 -22.95 -21.32 14.81
N GLU A 19 -23.34 -20.28 14.09
CA GLU A 19 -24.69 -19.74 13.98
C GLU A 19 -25.51 -20.54 12.96
N GLN A 20 -26.83 -20.57 13.14
CA GLN A 20 -27.73 -21.19 12.18
C GLN A 20 -28.18 -20.12 11.17
N PRO A 21 -27.82 -20.24 9.88
CA PRO A 21 -28.23 -19.26 8.87
C PRO A 21 -29.70 -19.40 8.48
N PRO A 22 -30.36 -18.31 8.02
CA PRO A 22 -29.79 -16.96 7.85
C PRO A 22 -29.46 -16.28 9.18
N VAL A 23 -28.33 -15.56 9.21
CA VAL A 23 -27.83 -14.87 10.42
C VAL A 23 -28.04 -13.37 10.26
N GLU A 24 -28.62 -12.71 11.26
CA GLU A 24 -28.75 -11.25 11.30
C GLU A 24 -27.85 -10.64 12.37
N LEU A 25 -27.05 -9.63 11.99
CA LEU A 25 -26.42 -8.67 12.90
C LEU A 25 -27.21 -7.36 12.86
N ARG A 26 -27.70 -6.90 14.01
CA ARG A 26 -28.44 -5.63 14.14
C ARG A 26 -27.64 -4.58 14.88
N ASP A 27 -27.59 -3.37 14.31
CA ASP A 27 -27.02 -2.16 14.90
C ASP A 27 -25.52 -2.29 15.32
N PRO A 28 -24.62 -2.93 14.53
CA PRO A 28 -23.17 -2.79 14.74
C PRO A 28 -22.68 -1.42 14.26
N ALA A 29 -21.58 -0.93 14.83
CA ALA A 29 -20.88 0.21 14.24
C ALA A 29 -20.26 -0.22 12.90
N ASP A 30 -19.21 -1.04 12.93
CA ASP A 30 -18.54 -1.48 11.71
C ASP A 30 -18.74 -2.99 11.46
N VAL A 31 -18.80 -3.41 10.19
CA VAL A 31 -18.79 -4.83 9.82
C VAL A 31 -17.74 -5.13 8.77
N PHE A 32 -16.86 -6.08 9.06
CA PHE A 32 -15.76 -6.50 8.20
C PHE A 32 -15.97 -7.93 7.70
N ILE A 33 -15.95 -8.12 6.38
CA ILE A 33 -16.20 -9.41 5.73
C ILE A 33 -14.99 -9.78 4.87
N SER A 34 -14.29 -10.85 5.23
CA SER A 34 -13.17 -11.39 4.45
C SER A 34 -13.63 -12.15 3.20
N THR A 35 -12.67 -12.48 2.33
CA THR A 35 -12.86 -13.34 1.16
C THR A 35 -13.44 -14.70 1.60
N GLU A 36 -14.31 -15.29 0.79
CA GLU A 36 -14.91 -16.63 1.00
C GLU A 36 -15.66 -16.79 2.35
N SER A 37 -16.10 -15.69 2.96
CA SER A 37 -16.75 -15.72 4.27
C SER A 37 -18.22 -16.15 4.23
N ILE A 38 -18.96 -15.91 3.14
CA ILE A 38 -20.42 -16.13 3.07
C ILE A 38 -20.74 -16.98 1.84
N THR A 39 -21.28 -18.18 2.06
CA THR A 39 -21.66 -19.10 0.96
C THR A 39 -23.04 -18.80 0.36
N GLY A 40 -23.86 -17.98 1.05
CA GLY A 40 -25.19 -17.55 0.61
C GLY A 40 -25.23 -16.11 0.08
N ASP A 41 -26.40 -15.49 0.17
CA ASP A 41 -26.61 -14.08 -0.18
C ASP A 41 -26.27 -13.15 1.02
N LEU A 42 -25.79 -11.94 0.73
CA LEU A 42 -25.57 -10.87 1.73
C LEU A 42 -26.53 -9.71 1.45
N THR A 43 -27.32 -9.33 2.46
CA THR A 43 -28.12 -8.09 2.44
C THR A 43 -27.64 -7.12 3.50
N VAL A 44 -27.29 -5.90 3.09
CA VAL A 44 -26.92 -4.78 3.97
C VAL A 44 -28.04 -3.73 3.97
N GLN A 45 -28.87 -3.73 5.00
CA GLN A 45 -30.03 -2.83 5.13
C GLN A 45 -29.66 -1.57 5.89
N ASN A 46 -29.93 -0.41 5.28
CA ASN A 46 -29.80 0.92 5.88
C ASN A 46 -28.43 1.24 6.50
N ALA A 47 -27.33 0.79 5.89
CA ALA A 47 -26.00 1.20 6.34
C ALA A 47 -25.72 2.68 6.04
N GLU A 48 -24.84 3.34 6.79
CA GLU A 48 -24.34 4.66 6.39
C GLU A 48 -23.46 4.51 5.14
N TYR A 49 -22.40 3.70 5.24
CA TYR A 49 -21.50 3.43 4.11
C TYR A 49 -21.31 1.94 3.84
N VAL A 50 -21.22 1.59 2.56
CA VAL A 50 -20.81 0.26 2.09
C VAL A 50 -19.63 0.41 1.14
N PHE A 51 -18.50 -0.23 1.48
CA PHE A 51 -17.28 -0.29 0.67
C PHE A 51 -17.08 -1.73 0.19
N THR A 52 -16.98 -1.93 -1.13
CA THR A 52 -16.97 -3.30 -1.66
C THR A 52 -16.22 -3.43 -2.98
N HIS A 53 -15.46 -4.52 -3.13
CA HIS A 53 -15.01 -5.00 -4.43
C HIS A 53 -15.86 -6.15 -5.00
N THR A 54 -16.94 -6.51 -4.29
CA THR A 54 -17.95 -7.44 -4.77
C THR A 54 -19.09 -6.67 -5.46
N PRO A 55 -19.52 -7.07 -6.67
CA PRO A 55 -20.62 -6.41 -7.39
C PRO A 55 -21.93 -6.35 -6.59
N VAL A 56 -22.50 -5.14 -6.48
CA VAL A 56 -23.79 -4.93 -5.79
C VAL A 56 -24.95 -5.06 -6.76
N SER A 57 -25.89 -5.96 -6.44
CA SER A 57 -27.09 -6.25 -7.22
C SER A 57 -28.33 -5.50 -6.70
N SER A 58 -29.33 -5.34 -7.55
CA SER A 58 -30.59 -4.69 -7.16
C SER A 58 -31.49 -5.65 -6.35
N ALA A 59 -31.64 -5.35 -5.06
CA ALA A 59 -32.72 -5.78 -4.16
C ALA A 59 -33.11 -7.27 -4.22
N GLN A 60 -32.15 -8.15 -3.92
CA GLN A 60 -32.47 -9.42 -3.25
C GLN A 60 -32.53 -9.18 -1.75
N THR A 61 -33.58 -9.68 -1.10
CA THR A 61 -33.73 -9.63 0.35
C THR A 61 -33.57 -11.05 0.86
N VAL A 62 -32.56 -11.26 1.70
CA VAL A 62 -32.41 -12.47 2.49
C VAL A 62 -33.68 -12.73 3.31
N SER A 63 -34.08 -14.00 3.47
CA SER A 63 -35.25 -14.36 4.27
C SER A 63 -35.08 -14.03 5.76
N ASP A 64 -36.18 -14.07 6.52
CA ASP A 64 -36.15 -13.86 7.97
C ASP A 64 -35.05 -14.71 8.65
N ALA A 65 -34.33 -14.09 9.59
CA ALA A 65 -33.18 -14.71 10.24
C ALA A 65 -33.59 -15.83 11.21
N GLU A 66 -32.86 -16.94 11.15
CA GLU A 66 -32.97 -18.04 12.13
C GLU A 66 -32.13 -17.74 13.38
N THR A 67 -31.01 -17.02 13.21
CA THR A 67 -30.19 -16.50 14.30
C THR A 67 -30.14 -14.98 14.24
N GLU A 68 -30.62 -14.31 15.29
CA GLU A 68 -30.52 -12.86 15.43
C GLU A 68 -29.50 -12.53 16.54
N ILE A 69 -28.54 -11.67 16.21
CA ILE A 69 -27.55 -11.13 17.13
C ILE A 69 -27.75 -9.62 17.22
N SER A 70 -27.94 -9.14 18.45
CA SER A 70 -28.22 -7.73 18.76
C SER A 70 -27.53 -7.32 20.06
N GLY A 71 -27.66 -6.06 20.46
CA GLY A 71 -27.15 -5.57 21.74
C GLY A 71 -26.51 -4.19 21.61
N THR A 72 -25.45 -3.96 22.36
CA THR A 72 -24.57 -2.80 22.16
C THR A 72 -23.35 -3.32 21.40
N LEU A 73 -23.54 -3.57 20.10
CA LEU A 73 -22.47 -4.13 19.29
C LEU A 73 -21.50 -3.00 18.93
N GLU A 74 -20.21 -3.25 19.13
CA GLU A 74 -19.16 -2.38 18.59
C GLU A 74 -18.93 -2.83 17.15
N ASP A 75 -18.12 -3.87 16.91
CA ASP A 75 -17.86 -4.32 15.54
C ASP A 75 -18.34 -5.75 15.25
N GLY A 76 -18.63 -6.01 13.97
CA GLY A 76 -18.96 -7.32 13.41
C GLY A 76 -17.82 -7.86 12.55
N TYR A 77 -17.39 -9.08 12.81
CA TYR A 77 -16.32 -9.76 12.10
C TYR A 77 -16.82 -11.05 11.45
N VAL A 78 -17.01 -11.06 10.14
CA VAL A 78 -17.58 -12.21 9.41
C VAL A 78 -16.47 -13.04 8.76
N GLN A 79 -16.13 -14.16 9.40
CA GLN A 79 -15.10 -15.10 8.91
C GLN A 79 -15.68 -16.28 8.14
N SER A 80 -16.86 -16.77 8.55
CA SER A 80 -17.49 -17.92 7.90
C SER A 80 -18.97 -17.98 8.27
N VAL A 81 -19.84 -18.08 7.27
CA VAL A 81 -21.27 -18.36 7.40
C VAL A 81 -21.71 -19.29 6.28
N ASP A 82 -22.23 -20.47 6.63
CA ASP A 82 -22.74 -21.50 5.70
C ASP A 82 -24.18 -21.20 5.23
N GLY A 83 -24.42 -19.97 4.77
CA GLY A 83 -25.71 -19.52 4.26
C GLY A 83 -25.81 -18.00 4.20
N ASP A 84 -27.03 -17.49 4.26
CA ASP A 84 -27.30 -16.06 4.05
C ASP A 84 -26.98 -15.21 5.29
N VAL A 85 -26.57 -13.96 5.06
CA VAL A 85 -26.31 -12.95 6.09
C VAL A 85 -27.12 -11.69 5.85
N LEU A 86 -27.69 -11.17 6.94
CA LEU A 86 -28.40 -9.91 6.98
C LEU A 86 -27.67 -8.96 7.96
N LEU A 87 -27.24 -7.80 7.47
CA LEU A 87 -26.72 -6.71 8.30
C LEU A 87 -27.78 -5.62 8.31
N THR A 88 -28.26 -5.22 9.49
CA THR A 88 -29.33 -4.22 9.62
C THR A 88 -28.85 -3.05 10.45
N ASP A 89 -28.97 -1.84 9.89
CA ASP A 89 -28.65 -0.57 10.53
C ASP A 89 -27.18 -0.51 11.01
N ALA A 90 -26.24 -1.08 10.24
CA ALA A 90 -24.81 -0.92 10.50
C ALA A 90 -24.37 0.53 10.21
N GLU A 91 -23.36 1.08 10.90
CA GLU A 91 -22.76 2.35 10.45
C GLU A 91 -21.99 2.10 9.14
N ASP A 92 -20.93 1.29 9.17
CA ASP A 92 -20.10 1.00 8.00
C ASP A 92 -19.97 -0.50 7.71
N VAL A 93 -19.92 -0.86 6.42
CA VAL A 93 -19.70 -2.26 5.99
C VAL A 93 -18.59 -2.33 4.95
N PHE A 94 -17.58 -3.16 5.23
CA PHE A 94 -16.40 -3.39 4.41
C PHE A 94 -16.41 -4.83 3.89
N ILE A 95 -16.52 -4.96 2.57
CA ILE A 95 -16.70 -6.25 1.90
C ILE A 95 -15.51 -6.49 0.98
N ALA A 96 -14.65 -7.45 1.36
CA ALA A 96 -13.57 -7.89 0.50
C ALA A 96 -14.12 -8.44 -0.83
N THR A 97 -13.27 -8.47 -1.84
CA THR A 97 -13.59 -9.20 -3.09
C THR A 97 -13.81 -10.68 -2.79
N ASP A 98 -14.67 -11.33 -3.58
CA ASP A 98 -15.07 -12.73 -3.41
C ASP A 98 -15.52 -13.10 -1.98
N ALA A 99 -15.98 -12.14 -1.18
CA ALA A 99 -16.45 -12.38 0.18
C ALA A 99 -17.77 -13.18 0.24
N VAL A 100 -18.54 -13.14 -0.85
CA VAL A 100 -19.91 -13.68 -0.93
C VAL A 100 -20.06 -14.49 -2.22
N ASP A 101 -20.41 -15.77 -2.10
CA ASP A 101 -20.67 -16.65 -3.25
C ASP A 101 -21.98 -16.30 -3.97
N GLY A 102 -22.96 -15.80 -3.21
CA GLY A 102 -24.27 -15.38 -3.69
C GLY A 102 -24.31 -13.93 -4.16
N ALA A 103 -25.48 -13.30 -4.01
CA ALA A 103 -25.70 -11.90 -4.35
C ALA A 103 -25.43 -10.98 -3.17
N VAL A 104 -24.74 -9.87 -3.41
CA VAL A 104 -24.66 -8.73 -2.47
C VAL A 104 -25.75 -7.71 -2.82
N SER A 105 -26.47 -7.23 -1.82
CA SER A 105 -27.42 -6.13 -1.95
C SER A 105 -27.26 -5.14 -0.79
N ALA A 106 -27.43 -3.85 -1.06
CA ALA A 106 -27.30 -2.78 -0.07
C ALA A 106 -28.54 -1.84 -0.05
N PRO A 107 -29.76 -2.36 0.18
CA PRO A 107 -30.96 -1.53 0.16
C PRO A 107 -30.95 -0.48 1.28
N GLY A 108 -31.14 0.78 0.91
CA GLY A 108 -31.26 1.88 1.87
C GLY A 108 -29.93 2.41 2.39
N ALA A 109 -28.78 1.88 1.93
CA ALA A 109 -27.48 2.44 2.28
C ALA A 109 -27.38 3.91 1.84
N GLU A 110 -26.81 4.79 2.68
CA GLU A 110 -26.69 6.21 2.31
C GLU A 110 -25.72 6.40 1.14
N ASN A 111 -24.59 5.68 1.17
CA ASN A 111 -23.63 5.64 0.07
C ASN A 111 -23.07 4.22 -0.13
N VAL A 112 -22.78 3.90 -1.39
CA VAL A 112 -22.13 2.64 -1.79
C VAL A 112 -20.94 2.97 -2.67
N TYR A 113 -19.74 2.65 -2.19
CA TYR A 113 -18.50 2.70 -2.95
C TYR A 113 -18.21 1.28 -3.45
N SER A 114 -18.21 1.10 -4.76
CA SER A 114 -18.01 -0.21 -5.36
C SER A 114 -17.10 -0.17 -6.56
N ASP A 115 -16.19 -1.13 -6.63
CA ASP A 115 -15.43 -1.47 -7.83
C ASP A 115 -15.48 -3.00 -8.05
N ASP A 116 -14.99 -3.49 -9.18
CA ASP A 116 -14.93 -4.92 -9.50
C ASP A 116 -13.47 -5.32 -9.76
N VAL A 117 -12.83 -5.83 -8.71
CA VAL A 117 -11.38 -6.05 -8.66
C VAL A 117 -11.09 -7.47 -8.18
N PRO A 118 -10.47 -8.32 -9.01
CA PRO A 118 -9.97 -9.62 -8.56
C PRO A 118 -8.67 -9.47 -7.78
N LEU A 119 -8.42 -10.34 -6.79
CA LEU A 119 -7.11 -10.43 -6.13
C LEU A 119 -6.05 -11.02 -7.05
N ALA A 120 -4.78 -10.69 -6.81
CA ALA A 120 -3.67 -11.35 -7.47
C ALA A 120 -3.48 -12.82 -7.00
N ALA A 121 -3.92 -13.15 -5.79
CA ALA A 121 -3.84 -14.48 -5.19
C ALA A 121 -4.95 -14.71 -4.15
N ASP A 122 -5.14 -15.96 -3.73
CA ASP A 122 -6.01 -16.29 -2.59
C ASP A 122 -5.48 -15.63 -1.30
N ALA A 123 -6.35 -15.25 -0.38
CA ALA A 123 -5.98 -14.53 0.86
C ALA A 123 -4.88 -15.26 1.68
N ASP A 124 -4.91 -16.59 1.72
CA ASP A 124 -3.93 -17.43 2.43
C ASP A 124 -2.55 -17.50 1.73
N ALA A 125 -2.45 -17.03 0.49
CA ALA A 125 -1.21 -17.02 -0.29
C ALA A 125 -0.41 -15.71 -0.14
N TYR A 126 -0.97 -14.70 0.54
CA TYR A 126 -0.25 -13.49 0.91
C TYR A 126 0.78 -13.77 2.01
N ASP A 127 1.87 -13.01 2.02
CA ASP A 127 2.94 -13.19 3.01
C ASP A 127 2.50 -12.73 4.41
N VAL A 128 1.57 -11.78 4.46
CA VAL A 128 0.84 -11.36 5.67
C VAL A 128 -0.65 -11.38 5.34
N SER A 129 -1.41 -12.11 6.15
CA SER A 129 -2.87 -12.13 6.12
C SER A 129 -3.38 -11.87 7.53
N THR A 130 -4.06 -10.76 7.74
CA THR A 130 -4.58 -10.32 9.05
C THR A 130 -6.08 -10.03 8.99
N PHE A 131 -6.78 -10.39 10.06
CA PHE A 131 -8.22 -10.19 10.17
C PHE A 131 -8.60 -9.80 11.60
N GLY A 132 -9.36 -8.72 11.80
CA GLY A 132 -9.87 -8.28 13.12
C GLY A 132 -9.49 -6.85 13.51
N TRP A 133 -9.59 -6.54 14.81
CA TRP A 133 -9.15 -5.26 15.39
C TRP A 133 -7.70 -5.30 15.87
N GLU A 134 -6.96 -4.20 15.74
CA GLU A 134 -5.59 -4.02 16.29
C GLU A 134 -4.63 -5.18 15.96
N GLN A 135 -4.69 -5.68 14.72
CA GLN A 135 -3.79 -6.74 14.27
C GLN A 135 -2.42 -6.20 13.90
N SER A 136 -1.42 -7.07 13.91
CA SER A 136 -0.08 -6.71 13.44
C SER A 136 0.54 -7.82 12.61
N GLY A 137 1.39 -7.44 11.66
CA GLY A 137 2.05 -8.37 10.75
C GLY A 137 3.45 -7.92 10.38
N THR A 138 4.36 -8.87 10.15
CA THR A 138 5.69 -8.52 9.63
C THR A 138 6.20 -9.61 8.70
N THR A 139 6.68 -9.21 7.52
CA THR A 139 7.31 -10.10 6.54
C THR A 139 8.65 -9.54 6.06
N THR A 140 9.48 -10.39 5.45
CA THR A 140 10.78 -10.02 4.90
C THR A 140 11.02 -10.73 3.58
N ASP A 141 11.33 -9.96 2.54
CA ASP A 141 11.47 -10.39 1.13
C ASP A 141 10.19 -11.09 0.61
N PRO A 142 9.01 -10.47 0.77
CA PRO A 142 7.72 -11.08 0.43
C PRO A 142 7.61 -11.46 -1.05
N GLU A 143 6.75 -12.44 -1.33
CA GLU A 143 6.50 -12.94 -2.68
C GLU A 143 5.23 -12.35 -3.31
N THR A 144 4.16 -12.21 -2.53
CA THR A 144 2.82 -11.84 -2.96
C THR A 144 2.42 -10.48 -2.38
N GLY A 145 2.62 -10.26 -1.08
CA GLY A 145 2.32 -9.00 -0.40
C GLY A 145 1.50 -9.12 0.87
N VAL A 146 0.54 -8.20 1.07
CA VAL A 146 -0.27 -8.06 2.29
C VAL A 146 -1.77 -8.12 1.96
N TYR A 147 -2.50 -8.89 2.75
CA TYR A 147 -3.95 -8.92 2.80
C TYR A 147 -4.40 -8.56 4.23
N ALA A 148 -5.19 -7.50 4.39
CA ALA A 148 -5.63 -7.03 5.70
C ALA A 148 -7.12 -6.69 5.67
N VAL A 149 -7.88 -7.22 6.63
CA VAL A 149 -9.32 -6.95 6.78
C VAL A 149 -9.63 -6.59 8.23
N GLY A 150 -10.21 -5.43 8.47
CA GLY A 150 -10.61 -5.01 9.83
C GLY A 150 -10.22 -3.57 10.13
N MET A 151 -9.87 -3.30 11.38
CA MET A 151 -9.58 -1.95 11.84
C MET A 151 -8.22 -1.86 12.53
N THR A 152 -7.47 -0.79 12.24
CA THR A 152 -6.21 -0.42 12.94
C THR A 152 -5.15 -1.52 12.86
N HIS A 153 -4.75 -1.93 11.65
CA HIS A 153 -3.66 -2.92 11.50
C HIS A 153 -2.32 -2.23 11.36
N ASP A 154 -1.27 -2.74 12.01
CA ASP A 154 0.12 -2.27 11.90
C ASP A 154 0.96 -3.35 11.19
N ILE A 155 1.38 -3.09 9.95
CA ILE A 155 2.03 -4.09 9.09
C ILE A 155 3.35 -3.59 8.53
N GLU A 156 4.40 -4.40 8.67
CA GLU A 156 5.73 -4.12 8.13
C GLU A 156 6.16 -5.13 7.05
N ALA A 157 6.35 -4.67 5.81
CA ALA A 157 6.94 -5.47 4.72
C ALA A 157 8.37 -5.00 4.43
N LYS A 158 9.36 -5.83 4.78
CA LYS A 158 10.79 -5.45 4.70
C LYS A 158 11.51 -6.10 3.54
N LYS A 159 12.54 -5.44 3.02
CA LYS A 159 13.42 -5.94 1.96
C LYS A 159 12.66 -6.41 0.72
N VAL A 160 11.58 -5.72 0.35
CA VAL A 160 10.83 -6.00 -0.89
C VAL A 160 11.76 -5.83 -2.10
N ARG A 161 11.76 -6.82 -3.00
CA ARG A 161 12.64 -6.87 -4.19
C ARG A 161 11.91 -7.27 -5.47
N ARG A 162 10.63 -7.56 -5.35
CA ARG A 162 9.73 -7.94 -6.44
C ARG A 162 8.42 -7.20 -6.23
N ASP A 163 7.66 -7.06 -7.30
CA ASP A 163 6.36 -6.41 -7.23
C ASP A 163 5.45 -7.19 -6.27
N ILE A 164 4.74 -6.48 -5.42
CA ILE A 164 3.80 -7.04 -4.44
C ILE A 164 2.52 -6.21 -4.41
N GLU A 165 1.45 -6.83 -3.90
CA GLU A 165 0.14 -6.23 -3.75
C GLU A 165 -0.19 -5.99 -2.28
N LEU A 166 -0.80 -4.84 -1.96
CA LEU A 166 -1.40 -4.54 -0.67
C LEU A 166 -2.91 -4.43 -0.87
N TYR A 167 -3.65 -5.38 -0.32
CA TYR A 167 -5.12 -5.40 -0.34
C TYR A 167 -5.65 -5.10 1.06
N LEU A 168 -6.19 -3.89 1.24
CA LEU A 168 -6.52 -3.33 2.55
C LEU A 168 -8.02 -3.02 2.63
N VAL A 169 -8.74 -3.73 3.49
CA VAL A 169 -10.20 -3.67 3.64
C VAL A 169 -10.56 -3.24 5.05
N GLY A 170 -11.19 -2.07 5.19
CA GLY A 170 -11.51 -1.48 6.49
C GLY A 170 -10.87 -0.10 6.65
N HIS A 171 -10.52 0.22 7.89
CA HIS A 171 -10.02 1.57 8.20
C HIS A 171 -8.91 1.62 9.25
N GLY A 172 -8.16 2.72 9.21
CA GLY A 172 -7.08 2.99 10.16
C GLY A 172 -5.86 2.09 10.00
N HIS A 173 -5.69 1.37 8.89
CA HIS A 173 -4.49 0.58 8.65
C HIS A 173 -3.25 1.47 8.48
N ASP A 174 -2.13 1.06 9.07
CA ASP A 174 -0.80 1.66 8.91
C ASP A 174 0.14 0.58 8.38
N VAL A 175 0.57 0.73 7.12
CA VAL A 175 1.39 -0.27 6.43
C VAL A 175 2.70 0.36 5.98
N CYS A 176 3.81 -0.13 6.53
CA CYS A 176 5.16 0.29 6.19
C CYS A 176 5.84 -0.70 5.24
N VAL A 177 6.21 -0.24 4.04
CA VAL A 177 6.88 -1.07 3.02
C VAL A 177 8.25 -0.51 2.70
N ASP A 178 9.30 -1.29 3.00
CA ASP A 178 10.69 -0.95 2.70
C ASP A 178 11.32 -2.00 1.78
N GLY A 179 12.07 -1.54 0.77
CA GLY A 179 12.65 -2.41 -0.24
C GLY A 179 13.46 -1.68 -1.28
N LYS A 180 13.70 -2.32 -2.42
CA LYS A 180 14.33 -1.69 -3.59
C LYS A 180 13.94 -2.37 -4.90
N GLY A 181 13.76 -1.56 -5.94
CA GLY A 181 13.64 -2.04 -7.32
C GLY A 181 12.38 -2.87 -7.57
N ALA A 182 11.29 -2.53 -6.89
CA ALA A 182 9.99 -3.18 -7.00
C ALA A 182 8.87 -2.14 -7.00
N THR A 183 7.71 -2.53 -7.49
CA THR A 183 6.48 -1.74 -7.53
C THR A 183 5.48 -2.28 -6.53
N ILE A 184 4.87 -1.39 -5.75
CA ILE A 184 3.83 -1.71 -4.77
C ILE A 184 2.49 -1.31 -5.37
N THR A 185 1.63 -2.30 -5.62
CA THR A 185 0.25 -2.05 -6.05
C THR A 185 -0.65 -2.03 -4.83
N VAL A 186 -1.44 -0.98 -4.65
CA VAL A 186 -2.31 -0.79 -3.48
C VAL A 186 -3.77 -0.77 -3.91
N HIS A 187 -4.58 -1.52 -3.17
CA HIS A 187 -6.02 -1.56 -3.27
C HIS A 187 -6.64 -1.21 -1.92
N PHE A 188 -7.36 -0.09 -1.86
CA PHE A 188 -8.13 0.31 -0.69
C PHE A 188 -9.61 -0.02 -0.85
N VAL A 189 -10.20 -0.58 0.20
CA VAL A 189 -11.65 -0.78 0.36
C VAL A 189 -12.05 -0.26 1.74
N GLY A 190 -12.36 1.04 1.83
CA GLY A 190 -12.61 1.74 3.09
C GLY A 190 -11.91 3.08 3.16
N TYR A 191 -11.55 3.54 4.37
CA TYR A 191 -11.06 4.90 4.58
C TYR A 191 -9.97 5.01 5.65
N ASP A 192 -9.31 6.17 5.73
CA ASP A 192 -8.27 6.48 6.73
C ASP A 192 -7.12 5.45 6.77
N ASN A 193 -6.82 4.79 5.64
CA ASN A 193 -5.71 3.86 5.54
C ASN A 193 -4.45 4.57 5.01
N THR A 194 -3.31 4.30 5.62
CA THR A 194 -2.02 4.89 5.24
C THR A 194 -1.01 3.81 4.86
N VAL A 195 -0.42 3.94 3.67
CA VAL A 195 0.70 3.11 3.21
C VAL A 195 1.95 3.97 3.08
N HIS A 196 2.95 3.69 3.92
CA HIS A 196 4.26 4.32 3.85
C HIS A 196 5.19 3.52 2.94
N VAL A 197 5.66 4.13 1.85
CA VAL A 197 6.53 3.46 0.87
C VAL A 197 7.95 4.01 0.94
N GLY A 198 8.92 3.11 1.09
CA GLY A 198 10.34 3.43 1.16
C GLY A 198 10.89 4.00 -0.17
N PRO A 199 11.98 4.78 -0.12
CA PRO A 199 12.39 5.67 -1.22
C PRO A 199 13.03 4.99 -2.44
N TYR A 200 13.13 3.66 -2.44
CA TYR A 200 13.69 2.89 -3.55
C TYR A 200 12.64 1.97 -4.19
N LEU A 201 11.37 2.17 -3.85
CA LEU A 201 10.22 1.46 -4.37
C LEU A 201 9.36 2.43 -5.18
N ALA A 202 8.71 1.92 -6.22
CA ALA A 202 7.61 2.63 -6.87
C ALA A 202 6.31 2.21 -6.19
N SER A 203 5.29 3.06 -6.22
CA SER A 203 3.95 2.71 -5.77
C SER A 203 2.88 3.14 -6.77
N THR A 204 1.76 2.45 -6.78
CA THR A 204 0.58 2.78 -7.58
C THR A 204 -0.66 2.38 -6.79
N VAL A 205 -1.61 3.31 -6.66
CA VAL A 205 -2.95 3.01 -6.18
C VAL A 205 -3.75 2.56 -7.39
N GLU A 206 -4.05 1.26 -7.46
CA GLU A 206 -4.83 0.69 -8.57
C GLU A 206 -6.31 0.95 -8.34
N THR A 207 -6.79 0.75 -7.10
CA THR A 207 -8.18 1.05 -6.71
C THR A 207 -8.25 1.75 -5.36
N ASP A 208 -9.12 2.75 -5.29
CA ASP A 208 -9.41 3.54 -4.09
C ASP A 208 -10.93 3.55 -3.87
N THR A 209 -11.45 2.44 -3.35
CA THR A 209 -12.87 2.25 -3.08
C THR A 209 -13.20 2.79 -1.69
N GLY A 210 -13.25 4.12 -1.60
CA GLY A 210 -13.59 4.84 -0.38
C GLY A 210 -13.06 6.27 -0.41
N PHE A 211 -12.52 6.75 0.70
CA PHE A 211 -12.02 8.12 0.83
C PHE A 211 -10.93 8.24 1.90
N ASP A 212 -10.18 9.35 1.86
CA ASP A 212 -9.15 9.67 2.85
C ASP A 212 -8.06 8.59 3.05
N ASN A 213 -7.83 7.76 2.03
CA ASN A 213 -6.69 6.85 1.96
C ASN A 213 -5.44 7.56 1.41
N GLU A 214 -4.26 7.22 1.94
CA GLU A 214 -3.00 7.87 1.58
C GLU A 214 -1.89 6.86 1.28
N VAL A 215 -1.11 7.15 0.23
CA VAL A 215 0.19 6.51 -0.01
C VAL A 215 1.28 7.57 0.19
N ASP A 216 1.96 7.50 1.33
CA ASP A 216 3.08 8.36 1.69
C ASP A 216 4.39 7.74 1.17
N ALA A 217 4.72 8.06 -0.09
CA ALA A 217 5.97 7.63 -0.71
C ALA A 217 7.12 8.58 -0.34
N LYS A 218 8.17 8.03 0.28
CA LYS A 218 9.39 8.78 0.59
C LYS A 218 10.13 9.08 -0.72
N PRO A 219 10.59 10.32 -0.94
CA PRO A 219 11.35 10.65 -2.13
C PRO A 219 12.72 9.96 -2.13
N TYR A 220 13.24 9.63 -3.30
CA TYR A 220 14.60 9.11 -3.45
C TYR A 220 15.62 10.08 -2.80
N PRO A 221 16.55 9.59 -1.95
CA PRO A 221 17.57 10.43 -1.33
C PRO A 221 18.63 10.89 -2.35
N ALA A 222 18.71 12.20 -2.63
CA ALA A 222 19.68 12.76 -3.57
C ALA A 222 21.14 12.48 -3.17
N GLU A 223 21.42 12.30 -1.89
CA GLU A 223 22.73 11.88 -1.37
C GLU A 223 23.21 10.54 -1.93
N ASP A 224 22.31 9.61 -2.24
CA ASP A 224 22.68 8.29 -2.77
C ASP A 224 23.12 8.35 -4.23
N LEU A 225 22.77 9.43 -4.93
CA LEU A 225 23.29 9.69 -6.27
C LEU A 225 24.74 10.22 -6.23
N ILE A 226 25.21 10.73 -5.08
CA ILE A 226 26.51 11.39 -4.93
C ILE A 226 27.63 10.36 -4.75
N GLU A 227 28.47 10.22 -5.76
CA GLU A 227 29.71 9.43 -5.66
C GLU A 227 30.81 10.21 -4.93
N MET A 228 30.91 11.51 -5.20
CA MET A 228 31.96 12.39 -4.69
C MET A 228 31.36 13.73 -4.28
N SER A 229 31.21 13.96 -2.98
CA SER A 229 30.74 15.24 -2.48
C SER A 229 31.77 16.36 -2.70
N ARG A 230 31.32 17.61 -2.70
CA ARG A 230 32.21 18.78 -2.76
C ARG A 230 33.29 18.74 -1.67
N ARG A 231 32.90 18.36 -0.45
CA ARG A 231 33.80 18.31 0.70
C ARG A 231 34.89 17.27 0.50
N GLU A 232 34.54 16.09 0.01
CA GLU A 232 35.50 15.01 -0.27
C GLU A 232 36.43 15.38 -1.40
N ALA A 233 35.91 15.90 -2.51
CA ALA A 233 36.72 16.36 -3.64
C ALA A 233 37.75 17.41 -3.21
N TYR A 234 37.33 18.33 -2.33
CA TYR A 234 38.18 19.40 -1.80
C TYR A 234 39.25 18.85 -0.86
N SER A 235 38.87 17.99 0.08
CA SER A 235 39.80 17.31 0.98
C SER A 235 40.86 16.52 0.20
N ASN A 236 40.44 15.76 -0.82
CA ASN A 236 41.30 14.94 -1.67
C ASN A 236 42.26 15.77 -2.55
N ALA A 237 41.91 17.01 -2.88
CA ALA A 237 42.77 17.89 -3.67
C ALA A 237 44.07 18.30 -2.94
N GLY A 238 44.03 18.37 -1.60
CA GLY A 238 45.20 18.64 -0.76
C GLY A 238 45.82 20.03 -1.01
N PHE A 239 46.98 20.07 -1.67
CA PHE A 239 47.73 21.30 -1.94
C PHE A 239 48.14 21.45 -3.41
N GLY A 240 48.04 22.67 -3.92
CA GLY A 240 48.46 23.08 -5.26
C GLY A 240 47.32 23.19 -6.26
N ARG A 241 47.65 23.47 -7.52
CA ARG A 241 46.67 23.54 -8.61
C ARG A 241 46.14 22.14 -8.91
N ARG A 242 44.81 21.97 -8.83
CA ARG A 242 44.10 20.72 -9.09
C ARG A 242 42.81 20.98 -9.82
N LYS A 243 42.43 20.01 -10.64
CA LYS A 243 41.12 19.89 -11.24
C LYS A 243 40.34 18.85 -10.44
N VAL A 244 39.17 19.22 -9.94
CA VAL A 244 38.29 18.37 -9.14
C VAL A 244 36.92 18.26 -9.80
N THR A 245 36.29 17.11 -9.61
CA THR A 245 34.89 16.86 -9.98
C THR A 245 34.13 16.52 -8.71
N PHE A 246 32.94 17.07 -8.55
CA PHE A 246 32.09 16.79 -7.39
C PHE A 246 30.61 16.93 -7.75
N GLN A 247 29.76 16.28 -6.98
CA GLN A 247 28.31 16.36 -7.10
C GLN A 247 27.70 17.10 -5.90
N VAL A 248 26.56 17.75 -6.14
CA VAL A 248 25.71 18.38 -5.12
C VAL A 248 24.24 18.12 -5.46
N PRO A 249 23.35 18.01 -4.46
CA PRO A 249 21.91 17.97 -4.72
C PRO A 249 21.42 19.22 -5.45
N ASN A 250 20.42 19.05 -6.29
CA ASN A 250 19.64 20.10 -6.91
C ASN A 250 18.23 20.08 -6.33
N GLU A 251 17.97 20.96 -5.36
CA GLU A 251 16.71 20.99 -4.61
C GLU A 251 15.60 21.79 -5.32
N GLY A 252 15.83 22.26 -6.55
CA GLY A 252 14.93 23.22 -7.23
C GLY A 252 14.26 22.71 -8.50
N ASP A 253 14.59 21.50 -8.95
CA ASP A 253 14.08 20.93 -10.20
C ASP A 253 13.50 19.54 -9.94
N ASP A 254 12.30 19.30 -10.48
CA ASP A 254 11.56 18.02 -10.49
C ASP A 254 11.65 17.33 -11.86
N TRP A 255 12.36 17.94 -12.81
CA TRP A 255 12.51 17.46 -14.17
C TRP A 255 13.98 17.33 -14.53
N CYS A 256 14.42 16.11 -14.85
CA CYS A 256 15.80 15.85 -15.21
C CYS A 256 16.05 16.20 -16.69
N PRO A 257 16.87 17.22 -17.00
CA PRO A 257 17.12 17.60 -18.40
C PRO A 257 18.03 16.64 -19.15
N ASN A 258 18.62 15.65 -18.48
CA ASN A 258 19.51 14.67 -19.10
C ASN A 258 18.74 13.47 -19.70
N CYS A 259 17.81 12.87 -18.96
CA CYS A 259 16.94 11.81 -19.48
C CYS A 259 15.58 12.31 -19.97
N GLY A 260 15.14 13.50 -19.55
CA GLY A 260 13.83 14.05 -19.92
C GLY A 260 12.67 13.37 -19.17
N GLU A 261 12.91 12.92 -17.94
CA GLU A 261 11.90 12.33 -17.06
C GLU A 261 11.72 13.21 -15.83
N ALA A 262 10.52 13.16 -15.25
CA ALA A 262 10.30 13.65 -13.90
C ALA A 262 11.17 12.84 -12.93
N ALA A 263 11.70 13.49 -11.91
CA ALA A 263 12.62 12.88 -10.96
C ALA A 263 12.41 13.45 -9.56
N GLU A 264 12.49 12.57 -8.58
CA GLU A 264 12.45 12.89 -7.15
C GLU A 264 13.81 13.39 -6.65
N ALA A 265 14.90 12.95 -7.28
CA ALA A 265 16.25 13.29 -6.87
C ALA A 265 17.13 13.71 -8.06
N ILE A 266 17.56 14.97 -8.07
CA ILE A 266 18.50 15.46 -9.09
C ILE A 266 19.80 15.90 -8.43
N ILE A 267 20.93 15.53 -9.04
CA ILE A 267 22.26 16.02 -8.68
C ILE A 267 22.90 16.78 -9.83
N GLU A 268 23.72 17.77 -9.48
CA GLU A 268 24.57 18.48 -10.42
C GLU A 268 26.03 18.03 -10.28
N ARG A 269 26.63 17.58 -11.38
CA ARG A 269 28.05 17.29 -11.48
C ARG A 269 28.80 18.55 -11.92
N HIS A 270 29.60 19.07 -11.00
CA HIS A 270 30.45 20.24 -11.19
C HIS A 270 31.89 19.81 -11.44
N GLN A 271 32.58 20.58 -12.29
CA GLN A 271 34.01 20.46 -12.50
C GLN A 271 34.65 21.81 -12.18
N MET A 272 35.72 21.81 -11.39
CA MET A 272 36.41 23.03 -10.99
C MET A 272 37.92 22.83 -11.04
N GLU A 273 38.64 23.79 -11.61
CA GLU A 273 40.08 23.89 -11.48
C GLU A 273 40.43 25.05 -10.55
N ALA A 274 41.14 24.77 -9.47
CA ALA A 274 41.55 25.77 -8.50
C ALA A 274 42.93 25.48 -7.92
N PHE A 275 43.57 26.50 -7.34
CA PHE A 275 44.67 26.32 -6.42
C PHE A 275 44.11 26.02 -5.03
N PHE A 276 44.47 24.86 -4.49
CA PHE A 276 44.04 24.41 -3.17
C PHE A 276 45.14 24.61 -2.14
N LEU A 277 44.74 25.03 -0.94
CA LEU A 277 45.59 25.11 0.25
C LEU A 277 44.86 24.38 1.38
N PHE A 278 45.43 23.27 1.86
CA PHE A 278 44.82 22.40 2.88
C PHE A 278 43.39 21.96 2.53
N GLY A 279 43.16 21.64 1.25
CA GLY A 279 41.85 21.24 0.74
C GLY A 279 40.86 22.39 0.51
N TYR A 280 41.22 23.64 0.79
CA TYR A 280 40.38 24.79 0.50
C TYR A 280 40.77 25.45 -0.83
N PRO A 281 39.83 25.68 -1.76
CA PRO A 281 40.13 26.42 -2.99
C PRO A 281 40.35 27.90 -2.67
N ILE A 282 41.58 28.40 -2.89
CA ILE A 282 41.94 29.81 -2.64
C ILE A 282 41.96 30.66 -3.92
N TRP A 283 42.05 30.01 -5.09
CA TRP A 283 42.00 30.68 -6.38
C TRP A 283 41.39 29.78 -7.44
N THR A 284 40.25 30.14 -8.01
CA THR A 284 39.60 29.36 -9.07
C THR A 284 40.06 29.84 -10.45
N TYR A 285 40.55 28.92 -11.26
CA TYR A 285 40.97 29.16 -12.65
C TYR A 285 39.82 28.91 -13.63
N ASP A 286 39.07 27.83 -13.41
CA ASP A 286 37.97 27.41 -14.26
C ASP A 286 36.89 26.71 -13.42
N ARG A 287 35.63 26.84 -13.82
CA ARG A 287 34.49 26.17 -13.19
C ARG A 287 33.39 25.95 -14.22
N SER A 288 32.80 24.76 -14.20
CA SER A 288 31.60 24.45 -14.97
C SER A 288 30.49 25.47 -14.68
N THR A 289 30.06 26.20 -15.70
CA THR A 289 28.95 27.16 -15.65
C THR A 289 27.61 26.51 -15.98
N ASN A 290 27.64 25.36 -16.67
CA ASN A 290 26.49 24.51 -16.93
C ASN A 290 26.83 23.09 -16.46
N PRO A 291 26.58 22.75 -15.19
CA PRO A 291 26.90 21.44 -14.66
C PRO A 291 26.05 20.37 -15.34
N ALA A 292 26.61 19.17 -15.53
CA ALA A 292 25.83 18.04 -16.00
C ALA A 292 24.84 17.64 -14.90
N ARG A 293 23.61 17.29 -15.28
CA ARG A 293 22.56 16.87 -14.34
C ARG A 293 22.30 15.38 -14.49
N GLU A 294 22.12 14.71 -13.37
CA GLU A 294 21.83 13.28 -13.28
C GLU A 294 20.72 13.09 -12.24
N CYS A 295 19.87 12.08 -12.43
CA CYS A 295 18.79 11.74 -11.49
C CYS A 295 18.79 10.24 -11.20
N GLU A 296 17.91 9.77 -10.32
CA GLU A 296 17.72 8.36 -9.99
C GLU A 296 17.43 7.46 -11.21
N HIS A 297 16.86 8.01 -12.29
CA HIS A 297 16.59 7.25 -13.52
C HIS A 297 17.74 7.22 -14.54
N CYS A 298 18.79 8.04 -14.39
CA CYS A 298 19.89 8.07 -15.36
C CYS A 298 21.29 8.07 -14.74
N SER A 299 21.37 8.20 -13.42
CA SER A 299 22.61 8.12 -12.67
C SER A 299 23.13 6.67 -12.69
N PRO A 300 24.39 6.46 -13.09
CA PRO A 300 25.05 5.16 -12.96
C PRO A 300 25.13 4.64 -11.52
N ASN A 301 24.96 5.52 -10.52
CA ASN A 301 24.97 5.14 -9.11
C ASN A 301 23.62 4.58 -8.65
N ALA A 302 22.51 5.01 -9.26
CA ALA A 302 21.18 4.50 -8.98
C ALA A 302 20.87 3.25 -9.81
N ILE A 303 21.26 3.25 -11.09
CA ILE A 303 21.11 2.10 -11.97
C ILE A 303 22.39 1.26 -11.89
N HIS A 304 22.36 0.13 -11.20
CA HIS A 304 23.40 -0.90 -11.30
C HIS A 304 23.34 -1.61 -12.65
N ALA A 305 23.55 -0.87 -13.75
CA ALA A 305 23.68 -1.42 -15.11
C ALA A 305 25.06 -2.04 -15.31
N GLU A 306 25.50 -2.87 -14.36
CA GLU A 306 26.64 -3.75 -14.60
C GLU A 306 26.17 -4.94 -15.42
N LEU A 307 26.61 -5.00 -16.67
CA LEU A 307 26.53 -6.21 -17.47
C LEU A 307 27.13 -7.36 -16.66
N SER A 308 26.39 -8.45 -16.49
CA SER A 308 26.90 -9.70 -15.92
C SER A 308 28.10 -10.20 -16.74
N GLU A 309 28.97 -11.04 -16.16
CA GLU A 309 30.12 -11.60 -16.88
C GLU A 309 29.69 -12.31 -18.18
N ARG A 310 28.49 -12.90 -18.17
CA ARG A 310 27.87 -13.54 -19.33
C ARG A 310 27.49 -12.52 -20.40
N GLU A 311 26.81 -11.44 -20.03
CA GLU A 311 26.43 -10.37 -20.97
C GLU A 311 27.65 -9.66 -21.56
N ARG A 312 28.71 -9.46 -20.75
CA ARG A 312 30.00 -8.92 -21.21
C ARG A 312 30.66 -9.79 -22.28
N ARG A 313 30.52 -11.12 -22.20
CA ARG A 313 31.09 -12.04 -23.18
C ARG A 313 30.34 -12.01 -24.52
N THR A 314 29.03 -11.81 -24.50
CA THR A 314 28.18 -11.81 -25.70
C THR A 314 28.16 -10.50 -26.49
N ILE A 315 28.77 -9.43 -26.00
CA ILE A 315 28.84 -8.14 -26.73
C ILE A 315 29.87 -8.18 -27.88
N PHE A 316 30.81 -9.13 -27.84
CA PHE A 316 31.87 -9.29 -28.84
C PHE A 316 31.65 -10.48 -29.79
N ASP A 317 30.52 -11.18 -29.65
CA ASP A 317 30.06 -12.24 -30.54
C ASP A 317 29.02 -11.69 -31.54
#